data_AF-A0A3G2TBT3-F1
#
_entry.id   AF-A0A3G2TBT3-F1
#
_cell.length_a   1.000
_cell.length_b   1.000
_cell.length_c   1.000
_cell.angle_alpha   90.00
_cell.angle_beta   90.00
_cell.angle_gamma   90.00
#
_symmetry.space_group_name_H-M   'P 1'
#
loop_
_entity.id
_entity.type
_entity.pdbx_description
1 polymer ?
#
loop_
_entity_poly.entity_id
_entity_poly.type
_entity_poly.pdbx_seq_one_letter_code
_entity_poly.pdbx_strand_id
1 'polypeptide(L)'
;MIKRLKYPEIDFNKYSACIESAAQYKYTAERSFLDIVSGNNWELLVYKDYEAVMPVPYIFKFGLRFVLNPNLCQQLGIFSKKDMVGLNEEFLAFFRQNYRIWYYAFNDSNGFRSPLPTRKIF
;
A
#
# COMPACT_ATOMS: atom_id res chain seq x y z
N MET A 1 13.37 8.97 -1.90
CA MET A 1 13.79 7.57 -2.14
C MET A 1 12.83 6.65 -1.42
N ILE A 2 12.20 5.75 -2.16
CA ILE A 2 11.27 4.75 -1.63
C ILE A 2 12.07 3.51 -1.23
N LYS A 3 11.75 2.93 -0.07
CA LYS A 3 12.34 1.70 0.43
C LYS A 3 11.25 0.69 0.74
N ARG A 4 11.60 -0.59 0.62
CA ARG A 4 10.74 -1.70 1.02
C ARG A 4 11.18 -2.20 2.39
N LEU A 5 10.24 -2.31 3.32
CA LEU A 5 10.42 -2.91 4.63
C LEU A 5 9.56 -4.17 4.73
N LYS A 6 10.15 -5.29 5.10
CA LYS A 6 9.42 -6.49 5.51
C LYS A 6 8.67 -6.21 6.80
N TYR A 7 7.62 -6.97 7.08
CA TYR A 7 6.81 -6.85 8.29
C TYR A 7 7.60 -6.59 9.60
N PRO A 8 8.64 -7.39 9.97
CA PRO A 8 9.39 -7.17 11.21
C PRO A 8 10.30 -5.93 11.20
N GLU A 9 10.54 -5.32 10.03
CA GLU A 9 11.37 -4.12 9.88
C GLU A 9 10.54 -2.83 10.03
N ILE A 10 9.21 -2.94 10.13
CA ILE A 10 8.31 -1.78 10.22
C ILE A 10 8.34 -1.20 11.63
N ASP A 11 8.70 0.08 11.74
CA ASP A 11 8.35 0.91 12.89
C ASP A 11 6.84 1.21 12.85
N PHE A 12 6.07 0.43 13.61
CA PHE A 12 4.62 0.55 13.62
C PHE A 12 4.12 1.83 14.30
N ASN A 13 4.91 2.46 15.17
CA ASN A 13 4.52 3.73 15.76
C ASN A 13 4.54 4.84 14.70
N LYS A 14 5.61 4.88 13.89
CA LYS A 14 5.70 5.83 12.77
C LYS A 14 4.69 5.52 11.66
N TYR A 15 4.46 4.24 11.38
CA TYR A 15 3.43 3.81 10.44
C TYR A 15 2.04 4.32 10.86
N SER A 16 1.61 4.02 12.09
CA SER A 16 0.28 4.43 12.57
C SER A 16 0.13 5.94 12.58
N ALA A 17 1.16 6.68 13.05
CA ALA A 17 1.14 8.14 13.01
C ALA A 17 1.01 8.70 11.58
N CYS A 18 1.63 8.05 10.59
CA CYS A 18 1.49 8.42 9.17
C CYS A 18 0.07 8.17 8.67
N ILE A 19 -0.50 6.99 8.96
CA ILE A 19 -1.88 6.63 8.56
C ILE A 19 -2.89 7.61 9.19
N GLU A 20 -2.84 7.82 10.51
CA GLU A 20 -3.78 8.66 11.26
C GLU A 20 -3.77 10.13 10.81
N SER A 21 -2.62 10.61 10.32
CA SER A 21 -2.49 11.99 9.82
C SER A 21 -2.62 12.11 8.30
N ALA A 22 -2.93 11.02 7.59
CA ALA A 22 -2.96 11.01 6.14
C ALA A 22 -4.22 11.68 5.57
N ALA A 23 -4.05 12.43 4.47
CA ALA A 23 -5.17 12.96 3.70
C ALA A 23 -6.04 11.84 3.09
N GLN A 24 -5.46 10.66 2.90
CA GLN A 24 -6.10 9.47 2.34
C GLN A 24 -6.61 8.50 3.41
N TYR A 25 -6.72 8.92 4.68
CA TYR A 25 -7.04 8.03 5.79
C TYR A 25 -8.21 7.07 5.47
N LYS A 26 -7.97 5.78 5.73
CA LYS A 26 -8.98 4.72 5.73
C LYS A 26 -8.64 3.77 6.87
N TYR A 27 -9.63 3.41 7.69
CA TYR A 27 -9.44 2.46 8.78
C TYR A 27 -8.90 1.10 8.30
N THR A 28 -9.17 0.72 7.04
CA THR A 28 -8.67 -0.53 6.43
C THR A 28 -7.16 -0.56 6.24
N ALA A 29 -6.49 0.60 6.33
CA ALA A 29 -5.03 0.70 6.28
C ALA A 29 -4.40 0.66 7.68
N GLU A 30 -5.19 0.68 8.76
CA GLU A 30 -4.63 0.53 10.10
C GLU A 30 -3.96 -0.84 10.26
N ARG A 31 -2.89 -0.87 11.06
CA ARG A 31 -2.14 -2.09 11.32
C ARG A 31 -3.04 -3.21 11.83
N SER A 32 -3.86 -2.94 12.84
CA SER A 32 -4.74 -3.93 13.46
C SER A 32 -5.64 -4.61 12.44
N PHE A 33 -6.22 -3.83 11.52
CA PHE A 33 -7.02 -4.35 10.43
C PHE A 33 -6.18 -5.20 9.47
N LEU A 34 -5.08 -4.66 8.94
CA LEU A 34 -4.21 -5.33 7.97
C LEU A 34 -3.61 -6.64 8.51
N ASP A 35 -3.20 -6.66 9.77
CA ASP A 35 -2.66 -7.82 10.47
C ASP A 35 -3.70 -8.95 10.49
N ILE A 36 -4.96 -8.62 10.81
CA ILE A 36 -6.07 -9.58 10.83
C ILE A 36 -6.39 -10.10 9.42
N VAL A 37 -6.63 -9.20 8.46
CA VAL A 37 -7.12 -9.62 7.13
C VAL A 37 -6.04 -10.24 6.24
N SER A 38 -4.77 -9.95 6.51
CA SER A 38 -3.63 -10.46 5.74
C SER A 38 -2.85 -11.56 6.49
N GLY A 39 -3.17 -11.83 7.76
CA GLY A 39 -2.41 -12.76 8.60
C GLY A 39 -0.93 -12.37 8.71
N ASN A 40 -0.65 -11.08 8.91
CA ASN A 40 0.68 -10.47 8.90
C ASN A 40 1.48 -10.64 7.59
N ASN A 41 0.85 -11.07 6.49
CA ASN A 41 1.48 -11.21 5.16
C ASN A 41 1.38 -9.91 4.37
N TRP A 42 2.04 -8.87 4.87
CA TRP A 42 2.17 -7.61 4.16
C TRP A 42 3.53 -6.99 4.42
N GLU A 43 3.95 -6.15 3.49
CA GLU A 43 5.18 -5.37 3.60
C GLU A 43 4.88 -3.90 3.35
N LEU A 44 5.82 -3.03 3.65
CA LEU A 44 5.63 -1.59 3.58
C LEU A 44 6.57 -0.97 2.55
N LEU A 45 6.00 -0.19 1.63
CA LEU A 45 6.77 0.80 0.90
C LEU A 45 6.76 2.10 1.72
N VAL A 46 7.95 2.62 2.02
CA VAL A 46 8.11 3.84 2.83
C VAL A 46 8.93 4.86 2.07
N TYR A 47 8.48 6.11 2.10
CA TYR A 47 9.21 7.25 1.57
C TYR A 47 9.91 8.00 2.71
N LYS A 48 11.24 8.11 2.61
CA LYS A 48 12.11 8.71 3.64
C LYS A 48 11.79 8.12 5.04
N ASP A 49 11.63 8.96 6.06
CA ASP A 49 11.28 8.54 7.42
C ASP A 49 9.77 8.62 7.65
N TYR A 50 9.02 7.75 6.97
CA TYR A 50 7.55 7.65 7.09
C TYR A 50 6.80 8.94 6.70
N GLU A 51 7.40 9.79 5.86
CA GLU A 51 6.70 10.95 5.26
C GLU A 51 5.52 10.51 4.38
N ALA A 52 5.63 9.34 3.76
CA ALA A 52 4.55 8.63 3.11
C ALA A 52 4.74 7.12 3.23
N VAL A 53 3.64 6.38 3.29
CA VAL A 53 3.63 4.92 3.42
C VAL A 53 2.63 4.28 2.47
N MET A 54 2.93 3.09 1.97
CA MET A 54 2.01 2.27 1.18
C MET A 54 2.08 0.82 1.67
N PRO A 55 1.06 0.33 2.41
CA PRO A 55 1.00 -1.07 2.78
C PRO A 55 0.74 -1.94 1.55
N VAL A 56 1.47 -3.04 1.45
CA VAL A 56 1.42 -3.99 0.33
C VAL A 56 1.16 -5.41 0.84
N PRO A 57 -0.12 -5.78 1.01
CA PRO A 57 -0.50 -7.15 1.34
C PRO A 57 -0.20 -8.11 0.20
N TYR A 58 0.16 -9.34 0.55
CA TYR A 58 0.47 -10.37 -0.43
C TYR A 58 -0.01 -11.75 0.01
N ILE A 59 -0.20 -12.62 -0.99
CA ILE A 59 -0.48 -14.05 -0.79
C ILE A 59 0.58 -14.89 -1.49
N PHE A 60 0.72 -16.15 -1.05
CA PHE A 60 1.48 -17.16 -1.77
C PHE A 60 0.54 -18.06 -2.56
N LYS A 61 0.80 -18.20 -3.86
CA LYS A 61 0.11 -19.17 -4.71
C LYS A 61 1.15 -19.94 -5.51
N PHE A 62 1.15 -21.26 -5.37
CA PHE A 62 2.13 -22.15 -6.00
C PHE A 62 3.60 -21.74 -5.74
N GLY A 63 3.92 -21.36 -4.49
CA GLY A 63 5.27 -20.93 -4.09
C GLY A 63 5.67 -19.53 -4.55
N LEU A 64 4.81 -18.82 -5.29
CA LEU A 64 5.07 -17.47 -5.79
C LEU A 64 4.26 -16.44 -5.01
N ARG A 65 4.88 -15.29 -4.74
CA ARG A 65 4.26 -14.16 -4.04
C ARG A 65 3.51 -13.25 -5.01
N PHE A 66 2.25 -12.95 -4.71
CA PHE A 66 1.40 -12.03 -5.47
C PHE A 66 0.80 -10.96 -4.57
N VAL A 67 0.79 -9.72 -5.06
CA VAL A 67 0.09 -8.62 -4.38
C VAL A 67 -1.40 -8.71 -4.65
N LEU A 68 -2.17 -8.71 -3.58
CA LEU A 68 -3.62 -8.80 -3.61
C LEU A 68 -4.18 -8.02 -2.43
N ASN A 69 -5.06 -7.04 -2.69
CA ASN A 69 -5.87 -6.44 -1.62
C ASN A 69 -6.64 -7.53 -0.86
N PRO A 70 -6.56 -7.59 0.48
CA PRO A 70 -7.29 -8.55 1.28
C PRO A 70 -8.80 -8.43 1.11
N ASN A 71 -9.53 -9.50 1.42
CA ASN A 71 -10.98 -9.44 1.53
C ASN A 71 -11.37 -8.35 2.55
N LEU A 72 -12.46 -7.63 2.28
CA LEU A 72 -12.93 -6.48 3.07
C LEU A 72 -12.04 -5.22 3.02
N CYS A 73 -10.89 -5.28 2.33
CA CYS A 73 -10.01 -4.14 2.12
C CYS A 73 -10.22 -3.56 0.70
N GLN A 74 -11.30 -2.79 0.52
CA GLN A 74 -11.71 -2.31 -0.80
C GLN A 74 -10.67 -1.40 -1.47
N GLN A 75 -10.00 -0.56 -0.68
CA GLN A 75 -8.99 0.40 -1.14
C GLN A 75 -7.82 0.45 -0.14
N LEU A 76 -6.60 0.48 -0.68
CA LEU A 76 -5.36 0.84 0.00
C LEU A 76 -4.64 1.88 -0.86
N GLY A 77 -3.36 2.14 -0.68
CA GLY A 77 -2.65 3.07 -1.54
C GLY A 77 -1.53 3.77 -0.81
N ILE A 78 -1.26 5.00 -1.25
CA ILE A 78 -0.24 5.85 -0.66
C ILE A 78 -0.91 6.76 0.37
N PHE A 79 -0.40 6.72 1.59
CA PHE A 79 -0.87 7.51 2.71
C PHE A 79 0.21 8.52 3.09
N SER A 80 -0.16 9.79 3.11
CA SER A 80 0.73 10.89 3.51
C SER A 80 -0.09 12.10 3.94
N LYS A 81 0.53 13.07 4.60
CA LYS A 81 -0.17 14.25 5.12
C LYS A 81 -0.92 15.07 4.05
N LYS A 82 -0.52 14.97 2.78
CA LYS A 82 -1.15 15.64 1.64
C LYS A 82 -1.04 14.75 0.41
N ASP A 83 -2.05 14.74 -0.46
CA ASP A 83 -1.93 14.05 -1.74
C ASP A 83 -0.90 14.76 -2.64
N MET A 84 0.05 13.98 -3.14
CA MET A 84 1.15 14.47 -3.97
C MET A 84 1.29 13.58 -5.20
N VAL A 85 0.68 14.00 -6.31
CA VAL A 85 0.65 13.23 -7.57
C VAL A 85 2.06 12.78 -8.02
N GLY A 86 3.07 13.64 -7.91
CA GLY A 86 4.45 13.27 -8.25
C GLY A 86 5.00 12.12 -7.39
N LEU A 87 4.73 12.15 -6.08
CA LEU A 87 5.14 11.09 -5.15
C LEU A 87 4.35 9.80 -5.42
N ASN A 88 3.05 9.91 -5.68
CA ASN A 88 2.21 8.77 -6.05
C ASN A 88 2.74 8.06 -7.30
N GLU A 89 3.21 8.80 -8.31
CA GLU A 89 3.87 8.24 -9.50
C GLU A 89 5.17 7.50 -9.16
N GLU A 90 5.99 8.02 -8.25
CA GLU A 90 7.21 7.32 -7.79
C GLU A 90 6.86 5.98 -7.12
N PHE A 91 5.84 5.97 -6.25
CA PHE A 91 5.34 4.74 -5.63
C PHE A 91 4.81 3.76 -6.68
N LEU A 92 4.01 4.25 -7.64
CA LEU A 92 3.44 3.42 -8.69
C LEU A 92 4.52 2.80 -9.57
N ALA A 93 5.54 3.57 -9.95
CA ALA A 93 6.67 3.10 -10.74
C ALA A 93 7.46 2.03 -9.97
N PHE A 94 7.83 2.30 -8.71
CA PHE A 94 8.51 1.33 -7.86
C PHE A 94 7.69 0.05 -7.70
N PHE A 95 6.39 0.20 -7.42
CA PHE A 95 5.47 -0.90 -7.21
C PHE A 95 5.35 -1.79 -8.45
N ARG A 96 5.18 -1.21 -9.64
CA ARG A 96 5.10 -1.95 -10.91
C ARG A 96 6.39 -2.68 -11.26
N GLN A 97 7.54 -2.10 -10.95
CA GLN A 97 8.83 -2.70 -11.28
C GLN A 97 9.19 -3.88 -10.34
N ASN A 98 8.73 -3.85 -9.09
CA ASN A 98 9.23 -4.77 -8.05
C ASN A 98 8.22 -5.85 -7.63
N TYR A 99 6.97 -5.80 -8.12
CA TYR A 99 5.90 -6.67 -7.64
C TYR A 99 5.15 -7.41 -8.74
N ARG A 100 4.75 -8.65 -8.44
CA ARG A 100 3.76 -9.40 -9.20
C ARG A 100 2.38 -9.04 -8.70
N ILE A 101 1.76 -8.07 -9.35
CA ILE A 101 0.49 -7.49 -8.90
C ILE A 101 -0.65 -8.27 -9.53
N TRP A 102 -1.47 -8.93 -8.70
CA TRP A 102 -2.72 -9.52 -9.17
C TRP A 102 -3.82 -8.47 -9.13
N TYR A 103 -4.04 -7.86 -7.97
CA TYR A 103 -5.00 -6.78 -7.82
C TYR A 103 -4.62 -5.88 -6.67
N TYR A 104 -4.56 -4.58 -6.94
CA TYR A 104 -4.35 -3.58 -5.92
C TYR A 104 -5.17 -2.34 -6.24
N ALA A 105 -6.16 -2.05 -5.40
CA ALA A 105 -7.04 -0.90 -5.58
C ALA A 105 -6.49 0.28 -4.79
N PHE A 106 -6.07 1.32 -5.51
CA PHE A 106 -5.64 2.57 -4.88
C PHE A 106 -6.83 3.35 -4.32
N ASN A 107 -6.53 4.16 -3.32
CA ASN A 107 -7.44 5.02 -2.61
C ASN A 107 -8.00 6.04 -3.59
N ASP A 108 -9.28 6.35 -3.48
CA ASP A 108 -9.96 7.33 -4.34
C ASP A 108 -9.34 8.72 -4.24
N SER A 109 -8.68 9.02 -3.11
CA SER A 109 -7.96 10.27 -2.88
C SER A 109 -6.51 10.27 -3.40
N ASN A 110 -5.99 9.15 -3.92
CA ASN A 110 -4.68 9.13 -4.57
C ASN A 110 -4.76 9.61 -6.01
N GLY A 111 -4.25 10.81 -6.29
CA GLY A 111 -4.13 11.32 -7.65
C GLY A 111 -2.97 10.68 -8.43
N PHE A 112 -3.24 10.23 -9.65
CA PHE A 112 -2.25 9.72 -10.60
C PHE A 112 -2.40 10.40 -11.97
N ARG A 113 -1.28 10.55 -12.67
CA ARG A 113 -1.22 10.89 -14.10
C ARG A 113 -1.25 9.63 -14.96
N SER A 114 -0.54 8.61 -14.49
CA SER A 114 -0.52 7.30 -15.14
C SER A 114 -1.88 6.61 -14.96
N PRO A 115 -2.40 5.95 -16.00
CA PRO A 115 -3.63 5.19 -15.85
C PRO A 115 -3.42 4.04 -14.88
N LEU A 116 -4.38 3.85 -13.98
CA LEU A 116 -4.45 2.68 -13.12
C LEU A 116 -5.13 1.53 -13.87
N PRO A 117 -4.66 0.28 -13.70
CA PRO A 117 -5.32 -0.87 -14.29
C PRO A 117 -6.73 -1.01 -13.70
N THR A 118 -7.74 -0.95 -14.55
CA THR A 118 -9.13 -1.23 -14.17
C THR A 118 -9.35 -2.74 -14.16
N ARG A 119 -10.00 -3.25 -13.11
CA ARG A 119 -10.45 -4.63 -13.09
C ARG A 119 -11.56 -4.78 -14.12
N LYS A 120 -11.34 -5.55 -15.18
CA LYS A 120 -12.44 -6.01 -16.05
C LYS A 120 -13.27 -6.99 -15.23
N ILE A 121 -14.47 -6.58 -14.86
CA ILE A 121 -15.49 -7.50 -14.32
C ILE A 121 -16.09 -8.16 -15.56
N PHE A 122 -15.86 -9.45 -15.72
CA PHE A 122 -16.58 -10.28 -16.69
C PHE A 122 -17.85 -10.81 -16.05
#